data_AF-T1XHF2-F1
#
_entry.id   AF-T1XHF2-F1
#
_cell.length_a   1.000
_cell.length_b   1.000
_cell.length_c   1.000
_cell.angle_alpha   90.00
_cell.angle_beta   90.00
_cell.angle_gamma   90.00
#
_symmetry.space_group_name_H-M   'P 1'
#
loop_
_entity.id
_entity.type
_entity.pdbx_description
1 polymer ?
#
loop_
_entity_poly.entity_id
_entity_poly.type
_entity_poly.pdbx_seq_one_letter_code
_entity_poly.pdbx_strand_id
1 'polypeptide(L)'
;MDLTGHKHPPRATHRLSQISATKADNERRYRCSYTPRDALGHLNPSDTGAAPFVQFRAANATAALDIARRITGCPVIEATRIEG
;
A
#
# COMPACT_ATOMS: atom_id res chain seq x y z
N MET A 1 -27.84 47.33 26.26
CA MET A 1 -28.01 45.95 26.75
C MET A 1 -27.27 45.07 25.78
N ASP A 2 -26.07 44.66 26.19
CA ASP A 2 -25.13 43.78 25.49
C ASP A 2 -25.63 42.34 25.58
N LEU A 3 -25.63 41.58 24.47
CA LEU A 3 -25.50 40.11 24.48
C LEU A 3 -24.90 39.61 23.15
N THR A 4 -23.57 39.45 23.19
CA THR A 4 -22.85 38.24 22.74
C THR A 4 -22.76 37.94 21.25
N GLY A 5 -21.54 38.11 20.73
CA GLY A 5 -21.13 37.69 19.41
C GLY A 5 -21.00 36.18 19.24
N HIS A 6 -21.28 35.72 18.03
CA HIS A 6 -20.86 34.41 17.54
C HIS A 6 -19.97 34.60 16.32
N LYS A 7 -18.66 34.73 16.58
CA LYS A 7 -17.64 34.50 15.57
C LYS A 7 -17.70 33.04 15.17
N HIS A 8 -18.19 32.73 13.97
CA HIS A 8 -18.00 31.43 13.36
C HIS A 8 -16.54 31.32 12.92
N PRO A 9 -15.72 30.41 13.48
CA PRO A 9 -14.44 30.10 12.85
C PRO A 9 -14.70 29.33 11.55
N PRO A 10 -13.93 29.58 10.48
CA PRO A 10 -13.98 28.71 9.31
C PRO A 10 -13.55 27.32 9.76
N ARG A 11 -14.41 26.34 9.47
CA ARG A 11 -14.17 24.91 9.69
C ARG A 11 -12.84 24.55 9.03
N ALA A 12 -11.79 24.47 9.85
CA ALA A 12 -10.47 24.10 9.42
C ALA A 12 -10.57 22.71 8.77
N THR A 13 -10.26 22.66 7.49
CA THR A 13 -10.05 21.44 6.75
C THR A 13 -8.88 20.72 7.41
N HIS A 14 -9.16 19.81 8.34
CA HIS A 14 -8.20 18.83 8.83
C HIS A 14 -7.92 17.82 7.71
N ARG A 15 -7.35 18.29 6.60
CA ARG A 15 -6.48 17.46 5.78
C ARG A 15 -5.18 17.40 6.55
N LEU A 16 -5.11 16.48 7.51
CA LEU A 16 -3.84 16.12 8.12
C LEU A 16 -2.94 15.68 6.98
N SER A 17 -2.08 16.62 6.62
CA SER A 17 -0.91 16.48 5.81
C SER A 17 -0.19 15.22 6.25
N GLN A 18 -0.30 14.16 5.46
CA GLN A 18 0.59 13.02 5.57
C GLN A 18 1.93 13.43 4.95
N ILE A 19 2.60 14.38 5.61
CA ILE A 19 4.01 14.69 5.41
C ILE A 19 4.81 13.68 6.23
N SER A 20 4.92 12.48 5.68
CA SER A 20 5.93 11.50 6.07
C SER A 20 6.47 10.85 4.80
N ALA A 21 7.10 11.63 3.93
CA ALA A 21 7.78 11.09 2.77
C ALA A 21 8.95 11.96 2.31
N THR A 22 9.80 12.40 3.24
CA THR A 22 11.19 12.76 2.90
C THR A 22 11.98 11.48 2.58
N LYS A 23 11.58 10.79 1.49
CA LYS A 23 12.34 9.77 0.75
C LYS A 23 11.64 9.30 -0.55
N ALA A 24 10.71 10.08 -1.10
CA ALA A 24 9.82 9.63 -2.17
C ALA A 24 10.20 10.05 -3.60
N ASP A 25 11.46 10.36 -3.89
CA ASP A 25 11.91 10.63 -5.26
C ASP A 25 12.60 9.40 -5.92
N ASN A 26 12.73 8.29 -5.20
CA ASN A 26 13.24 7.03 -5.77
C ASN A 26 12.39 5.82 -5.36
N GLU A 27 11.13 6.05 -5.00
CA GLU A 27 10.19 4.97 -4.73
C GLU A 27 9.60 4.47 -6.04
N ARG A 28 10.22 3.42 -6.57
CA ARG A 28 9.80 2.76 -7.81
C ARG A 28 8.54 1.97 -7.54
N ARG A 29 7.68 1.86 -8.55
CA ARG A 29 6.45 1.10 -8.45
C ARG A 29 6.77 -0.37 -8.70
N TYR A 30 6.27 -1.24 -7.83
CA TYR A 30 6.48 -2.67 -7.94
C TYR A 30 5.14 -3.38 -7.98
N ARG A 31 5.06 -4.41 -8.81
CA ARG A 31 4.00 -5.40 -8.84
C ARG A 31 4.57 -6.69 -8.28
N CYS A 32 4.00 -7.17 -7.19
CA CYS A 32 4.39 -8.44 -6.59
C CYS A 32 3.29 -9.48 -6.81
N SER A 33 3.61 -10.54 -7.53
CA SER A 33 2.72 -11.70 -7.72
C SER A 33 2.95 -12.68 -6.57
N TYR A 34 1.89 -13.25 -6.01
CA TYR A 34 1.98 -14.15 -4.86
C TYR A 34 1.14 -15.40 -5.08
N THR A 35 1.51 -16.48 -4.41
CA THR A 35 0.70 -17.71 -4.37
C THR A 35 -0.21 -17.62 -3.15
N PRO A 36 -1.52 -17.44 -3.33
CA PRO A 36 -2.43 -17.37 -2.19
C PRO A 36 -2.41 -18.70 -1.44
N ARG A 37 -2.72 -18.62 -0.15
CA ARG A 37 -2.92 -19.79 0.69
C ARG A 37 -4.41 -20.00 0.88
N ASP A 38 -4.81 -21.27 0.88
CA ASP A 38 -6.17 -21.66 1.23
C ASP A 38 -6.42 -21.47 2.74
N ALA A 39 -7.66 -21.61 3.20
CA ALA A 39 -8.04 -21.50 4.61
C ALA A 39 -7.29 -22.51 5.51
N LEU A 40 -6.83 -23.63 4.93
CA LEU A 40 -5.97 -24.62 5.61
C LEU A 40 -4.46 -24.27 5.61
N GLY A 41 -4.05 -23.15 5.00
CA GLY A 41 -2.66 -22.73 4.90
C GLY A 41 -1.86 -23.42 3.78
N HIS A 42 -2.50 -24.28 2.98
CA HIS A 42 -1.90 -24.91 1.81
C HIS A 42 -1.74 -23.89 0.68
N LEU A 43 -0.65 -24.02 -0.09
CA LEU A 43 -0.48 -23.21 -1.29
C LEU A 43 -1.57 -23.58 -2.28
N ASN A 44 -2.36 -22.59 -2.68
CA ASN A 44 -3.41 -22.74 -3.67
C ASN A 44 -3.03 -21.89 -4.89
N PRO A 45 -2.15 -22.39 -5.78
CA PRO A 45 -1.87 -21.67 -7.02
C PRO A 45 -3.18 -21.53 -7.80
N SER A 46 -3.48 -20.34 -8.32
CA SER A 46 -4.66 -20.11 -9.16
C SER A 46 -4.71 -21.13 -10.29
N ASP A 47 -5.77 -21.94 -10.33
CA ASP A 47 -6.04 -22.94 -11.39
C ASP A 47 -6.15 -22.29 -12.78
N THR A 48 -6.59 -21.03 -12.83
CA THR A 48 -6.66 -20.20 -14.04
C THR A 48 -5.31 -19.72 -14.58
N GLY A 49 -4.19 -20.07 -13.94
CA GLY A 49 -2.83 -19.70 -14.36
C GLY A 49 -2.46 -18.23 -14.08
N ALA A 50 -3.39 -17.41 -13.60
CA ALA A 50 -3.14 -16.03 -13.23
C ALA A 50 -2.90 -15.91 -11.72
N ALA A 51 -1.63 -15.72 -11.33
CA ALA A 51 -1.29 -15.43 -9.94
C ALA A 51 -1.86 -14.05 -9.54
N PRO A 52 -2.54 -13.95 -8.38
CA PRO A 52 -2.95 -12.65 -7.86
C PRO A 52 -1.73 -11.79 -7.56
N PHE A 53 -1.93 -10.47 -7.62
CA PHE A 53 -0.84 -9.52 -7.46
C PHE A 53 -1.26 -8.31 -6.61
N VAL A 54 -0.27 -7.71 -5.95
CA VAL A 54 -0.39 -6.44 -5.25
C VAL A 54 0.55 -5.42 -5.88
N GLN A 55 0.14 -4.15 -5.92
CA GLN A 55 0.92 -3.05 -6.47
C GLN A 55 1.12 -1.98 -5.43
N PHE A 56 2.37 -1.58 -5.21
CA PHE A 56 2.72 -0.53 -4.26
C PHE A 56 4.09 0.06 -4.60
N ARG A 57 4.45 1.14 -3.91
CA ARG A 57 5.74 1.82 -4.08
C ARG A 57 6.73 1.30 -3.05
N ALA A 58 7.97 1.06 -3.49
CA ALA A 58 9.05 0.63 -2.62
C ALA A 58 10.38 1.21 -3.10
N ALA A 59 11.35 1.30 -2.19
CA ALA A 59 12.68 1.79 -2.53
C ALA A 59 13.45 0.84 -3.47
N ASN A 60 13.20 -0.47 -3.39
CA ASN A 60 13.88 -1.49 -4.19
C ASN A 60 13.07 -2.80 -4.22
N ALA A 61 13.49 -3.78 -5.04
CA ALA A 61 12.81 -5.07 -5.19
C ALA A 61 12.79 -5.88 -3.87
N THR A 62 13.86 -5.85 -3.09
CA THR A 62 13.93 -6.57 -1.80
C THR A 62 12.93 -6.01 -0.78
N ALA A 63 12.86 -4.68 -0.66
CA ALA A 63 11.87 -4.00 0.16
C ALA A 63 10.45 -4.30 -0.34
N ALA A 64 10.27 -4.39 -1.66
CA ALA A 64 8.99 -4.79 -2.23
C ALA A 64 8.59 -6.20 -1.82
N LEU A 65 9.48 -7.18 -1.93
CA LEU A 65 9.21 -8.55 -1.48
C LEU A 65 8.85 -8.61 0.00
N ASP A 66 9.58 -7.91 0.86
CA ASP A 66 9.30 -7.87 2.30
C ASP A 66 7.90 -7.26 2.59
N ILE A 67 7.58 -6.12 1.99
CA ILE A 67 6.26 -5.47 2.14
C ILE A 67 5.15 -6.39 1.62
N ALA A 68 5.31 -6.98 0.44
CA ALA A 68 4.32 -7.87 -0.16
C ALA A 68 4.06 -9.09 0.73
N ARG A 69 5.10 -9.69 1.32
CA ARG A 69 4.95 -10.82 2.26
C ARG A 69 4.19 -10.41 3.53
N ARG A 70 4.46 -9.21 4.05
CA ARG A 70 3.75 -8.69 5.24
C ARG A 70 2.28 -8.41 4.97
N ILE A 71 1.95 -7.84 3.81
CA ILE A 71 0.57 -7.50 3.43
C ILE A 71 -0.24 -8.76 3.10
N THR A 72 0.34 -9.66 2.31
CA THR A 72 -0.37 -10.84 1.81
C THR A 72 -0.34 -12.04 2.77
N GLY A 73 0.64 -12.11 3.67
CA GLY A 73 0.88 -13.30 4.50
C GLY A 73 1.27 -14.55 3.69
N CYS A 74 1.50 -14.38 2.39
CA CYS A 74 1.70 -15.45 1.42
C CYS A 74 3.12 -15.40 0.87
N PRO A 75 3.64 -16.54 0.34
CA PRO A 75 4.88 -16.51 -0.42
C PRO A 75 4.69 -15.72 -1.70
N VAL A 76 5.55 -14.72 -1.87
CA VAL A 76 5.62 -13.89 -3.07
C VAL A 76 6.50 -14.62 -4.10
N ILE A 77 6.00 -14.74 -5.32
CA ILE A 77 6.64 -15.45 -6.43
C ILE A 77 7.69 -14.55 -7.07
N GLU A 78 7.31 -13.32 -7.42
CA GLU A 78 8.18 -12.37 -8.10
C GLU A 78 7.76 -10.94 -7.76
N ALA A 79 8.74 -10.04 -7.66
CA ALA A 79 8.54 -8.59 -7.62
C ALA A 79 9.04 -7.97 -8.93
N THR A 80 8.12 -7.63 -9.82
CA THR A 80 8.40 -6.94 -11.08
C THR A 80 8.36 -5.43 -10.86
N ARG A 81 9.41 -4.70 -11.22
CA ARG A 81 9.35 -3.23 -11.28
C ARG A 81 8.45 -2.84 -12.45
N ILE A 82 7.47 -1.98 -12.19
CA ILE A 82 6.59 -1.43 -13.21
C ILE A 82 6.89 0.06 -13.36
N GLU A 83 7.06 0.49 -14.60
CA GLU A 83 7.24 1.90 -14.95
C GLU A 83 5.86 2.46 -15.31
N GLY A 84 5.47 3.58 -14.70
CA GLY A 84 4.17 4.21 -14.92
C GLY A 84 3.86 5.31 -13.93
#